data_AF-A0A9P4TL03-F1
#
_entry.id   AF-A0A9P4TL03-F1
#
_cell.length_a   1.000
_cell.length_b   1.000
_cell.length_c   1.000
_cell.angle_alpha   90.00
_cell.angle_beta   90.00
_cell.angle_gamma   90.00
#
_symmetry.space_group_name_H-M   'P 1'
#
loop_
_entity.id
_entity.type
_entity.pdbx_description
1 polymer ?
#
loop_
_entity_poly.entity_id
_entity_poly.type
_entity_poly.pdbx_seq_one_letter_code
_entity_poly.pdbx_strand_id
1 'polypeptide(L)'
;MVKTHRDVLDLIRCFETSTSRYDIQEALKKEVSTPDRPNETEAVDGAIDLAARLYLMVNVAIDYRIISEQTRLSWTTGNLRDCIRFHFEESQILSDVGFRLEESFTAANLESIAGIRIVPTDNLADHLRLMDQDGAVAVFCNVTFLRRHVR
;
A
#
# COMPACT_ATOMS: atom_id res chain seq x y z
N MET A 1 -12.77 -3.50 16.98
CA MET A 1 -12.67 -4.53 15.92
C MET A 1 -13.62 -4.14 14.81
N VAL A 2 -13.12 -3.98 13.58
CA VAL A 2 -13.95 -3.71 12.39
C VAL A 2 -14.88 -4.91 12.20
N LYS A 3 -16.17 -4.70 12.47
CA LYS A 3 -17.24 -5.68 12.35
C LYS A 3 -18.08 -5.42 11.10
N THR A 4 -18.06 -4.17 10.62
CA THR A 4 -18.87 -3.72 9.50
C THR A 4 -18.06 -2.89 8.52
N HIS A 5 -18.56 -2.76 7.28
CA HIS A 5 -17.99 -1.85 6.30
C HIS A 5 -18.03 -0.38 6.77
N ARG A 6 -18.93 -0.03 7.69
CA ARG A 6 -19.05 1.32 8.24
C ARG A 6 -17.82 1.68 9.05
N ASP A 7 -17.34 0.74 9.87
CA ASP A 7 -16.14 0.93 10.68
C ASP A 7 -14.91 1.21 9.80
N VAL A 8 -14.83 0.57 8.62
CA VAL A 8 -13.77 0.85 7.63
C VAL A 8 -13.91 2.27 7.07
N LEU A 9 -15.13 2.70 6.74
CA LEU A 9 -15.37 4.06 6.23
C LEU A 9 -15.05 5.14 7.26
N ASP A 10 -15.34 4.88 8.54
CA ASP A 10 -15.03 5.83 9.61
C ASP A 10 -13.51 5.94 9.82
N LEU A 11 -12.76 4.85 9.69
CA LEU A 11 -11.29 4.88 9.66
C LEU A 11 -10.73 5.64 8.46
N ILE A 12 -11.32 5.45 7.28
CA ILE A 12 -10.92 6.18 6.06
C ILE A 12 -11.07 7.68 6.26
N ARG A 13 -12.16 8.13 6.89
CA ARG A 13 -12.35 9.56 7.21
C ARG A 13 -11.24 10.10 8.11
N CYS A 14 -10.77 9.31 9.09
CA CYS A 14 -9.62 9.71 9.91
C CYS A 14 -8.33 9.87 9.07
N PHE A 15 -8.13 9.02 8.05
CA PHE A 15 -6.98 9.14 7.15
C PHE A 15 -7.07 10.40 6.28
N GLU A 16 -8.26 10.75 5.80
CA GLU A 16 -8.51 11.96 5.00
C GLU A 16 -8.23 13.25 5.79
N THR A 17 -8.54 13.25 7.09
CA THR A 17 -8.26 14.36 8.02
C THR A 17 -6.81 14.39 8.53
N SER A 18 -5.92 13.55 7.97
CA SER A 18 -4.51 13.42 8.38
C SER A 18 -4.33 13.16 9.88
N THR A 19 -5.27 12.44 10.49
CA THR A 19 -5.19 12.07 11.91
C THR A 19 -4.01 11.12 12.12
N SER A 20 -3.28 11.30 13.22
CA SER A 20 -2.12 10.44 13.51
C SER A 20 -2.58 9.02 13.84
N ARG A 21 -1.73 8.03 13.58
CA ARG A 21 -2.01 6.63 13.93
C ARG A 21 -2.33 6.49 15.42
N TYR A 22 -1.57 7.17 16.27
CA TYR A 22 -1.74 7.16 17.72
C TYR A 22 -3.14 7.65 18.12
N ASP A 23 -3.59 8.77 17.55
CA ASP A 23 -4.91 9.32 17.89
C ASP A 23 -6.05 8.39 17.43
N ILE A 24 -5.89 7.73 16.28
CA ILE A 24 -6.85 6.73 15.79
C ILE A 24 -6.89 5.50 16.72
N GLN A 25 -5.73 5.01 17.15
CA GLN A 25 -5.65 3.91 18.12
C GLN A 25 -6.34 4.28 19.43
N GLU A 26 -6.07 5.47 19.97
CA GLU A 26 -6.68 5.94 21.22
C GLU A 26 -8.19 6.15 21.10
N ALA A 27 -8.68 6.64 19.96
CA ALA A 27 -10.11 6.75 19.69
C ALA A 27 -10.79 5.37 19.66
N LEU A 28 -10.20 4.41 18.94
CA LEU A 28 -10.73 3.05 18.84
C LEU A 28 -10.73 2.31 20.18
N LYS A 29 -9.68 2.43 20.98
CA LYS A 29 -9.62 1.82 22.32
C LYS A 29 -10.71 2.38 23.25
N LYS A 30 -11.02 3.67 23.16
CA LYS A 30 -12.08 4.29 23.97
C LYS A 30 -13.47 3.76 23.61
N GLU A 31 -13.73 3.52 22.33
CA GLU A 31 -14.99 2.92 21.88
C GLU A 31 -15.13 1.44 22.28
N VAL A 32 -14.01 0.73 22.39
CA VAL A 32 -13.97 -0.65 22.88
C VAL A 32 -13.88 -0.64 24.42
N SER A 33 -14.96 -0.25 25.08
CA SER A 33 -15.07 -0.23 26.55
C SER A 33 -15.13 -1.64 27.20
N THR A 34 -14.35 -2.61 26.74
CA THR A 34 -14.30 -3.97 27.32
C THR A 34 -12.96 -4.28 27.97
N PRO A 35 -12.90 -5.06 29.07
CA PRO A 35 -11.67 -5.27 29.80
C PRO A 35 -10.66 -6.09 28.98
N ASP A 36 -9.51 -5.46 28.75
CA ASP A 36 -8.15 -6.00 28.60
C ASP A 36 -8.06 -7.43 28.10
N ARG A 37 -8.30 -7.61 26.79
CA ARG A 37 -7.91 -8.85 26.11
C ARG A 37 -6.46 -8.70 25.67
N PRO A 38 -5.59 -9.71 25.87
CA PRO A 38 -4.17 -9.62 25.53
C PRO A 38 -3.89 -9.33 24.04
N ASN A 39 -4.88 -9.50 23.16
CA ASN A 39 -4.76 -9.30 21.71
C ASN A 39 -5.50 -8.04 21.20
N GLU A 40 -5.98 -7.18 22.09
CA GLU A 40 -6.79 -6.02 21.70
C GLU A 40 -6.00 -5.01 20.87
N THR A 41 -4.76 -4.70 21.29
CA THR A 41 -3.86 -3.82 20.54
C THR A 41 -3.57 -4.37 19.14
N GLU A 42 -3.26 -5.67 19.03
CA GLU A 42 -3.04 -6.33 17.72
C GLU A 42 -4.30 -6.27 16.84
N ALA A 43 -5.49 -6.41 17.43
CA ALA A 43 -6.75 -6.33 16.70
C ALA A 43 -7.09 -4.91 16.24
N VAL A 44 -6.73 -3.89 17.02
CA VAL A 44 -6.85 -2.46 16.65
C VAL A 44 -5.87 -2.15 15.51
N ASP A 45 -4.62 -2.57 15.63
CA ASP A 45 -3.61 -2.37 14.59
C ASP A 45 -3.98 -3.08 13.29
N GLY A 46 -4.43 -4.32 13.36
CA GLY A 46 -4.90 -5.07 12.20
C GLY A 46 -6.11 -4.42 11.51
N ALA A 47 -7.01 -3.79 12.27
CA ALA A 47 -8.13 -3.05 11.72
C ALA A 47 -7.70 -1.77 10.99
N ILE A 48 -6.77 -1.01 11.58
CA ILE A 48 -6.20 0.20 10.96
C ILE A 48 -5.45 -0.18 9.68
N ASP A 49 -4.61 -1.22 9.73
CA ASP A 49 -3.81 -1.69 8.61
C ASP A 49 -4.71 -2.20 7.47
N LEU A 50 -5.77 -2.95 7.80
CA LEU A 50 -6.76 -3.41 6.82
C LEU A 50 -7.47 -2.24 6.13
N ALA A 51 -7.93 -1.25 6.90
CA ALA A 51 -8.60 -0.09 6.35
C ALA A 51 -7.66 0.72 5.42
N ALA A 52 -6.40 0.92 5.83
CA ALA A 52 -5.40 1.60 5.01
C ALA A 52 -5.12 0.82 3.71
N ARG A 53 -5.02 -0.51 3.78
CA ARG A 53 -4.79 -1.37 2.62
C ARG A 53 -5.96 -1.35 1.63
N LEU A 54 -7.20 -1.37 2.11
CA LEU A 54 -8.39 -1.27 1.26
C LEU A 54 -8.52 0.13 0.63
N TYR A 55 -8.15 1.17 1.36
CA TYR A 55 -8.22 2.54 0.88
C TYR A 55 -7.22 2.84 -0.23
N LEU A 56 -5.98 2.33 -0.10
CA LEU A 56 -4.87 2.70 -0.99
C LEU A 56 -4.47 1.60 -1.98
N MET A 57 -4.95 0.37 -1.78
CA MET A 57 -4.42 -0.84 -2.43
C MET A 57 -2.91 -0.98 -2.24
N VAL A 58 -2.38 -0.52 -1.10
CA VAL A 58 -0.97 -0.66 -0.71
C VAL A 58 -0.90 -1.59 0.49
N ASN A 59 0.04 -2.54 0.49
CA ASN A 59 0.28 -3.44 1.62
C ASN A 59 0.88 -2.68 2.82
N VAL A 60 0.02 -2.00 3.57
CA VAL A 60 0.35 -1.38 4.85
C VAL A 60 0.21 -2.44 5.94
N ALA A 61 1.24 -2.59 6.76
CA ALA A 61 1.22 -3.48 7.93
C ALA A 61 2.32 -3.10 8.92
N ILE A 62 2.00 -3.16 10.22
CA ILE A 62 3.00 -3.09 11.30
C ILE A 62 3.71 -4.43 11.50
N ASP A 63 3.00 -5.55 11.37
CA ASP A 63 3.50 -6.86 11.76
C ASP A 63 4.25 -7.61 10.64
N TYR A 64 5.29 -8.35 11.05
CA TYR A 64 6.15 -9.19 10.23
C TYR A 64 5.69 -10.65 10.14
N ARG A 65 4.65 -11.04 10.90
CA ARG A 65 4.19 -12.44 10.99
C ARG A 65 3.72 -13.06 9.66
N ILE A 66 3.41 -12.25 8.65
CA ILE A 66 3.12 -12.74 7.30
C ILE A 66 4.36 -12.53 6.44
N ILE A 67 4.99 -13.62 6.00
CA ILE A 67 6.00 -13.56 4.95
C ILE A 67 5.24 -13.28 3.65
N SER A 68 5.36 -12.07 3.12
CA SER A 68 4.86 -11.70 1.80
C SER A 68 6.03 -11.17 0.99
N GLU A 69 6.10 -11.57 -0.28
CA GLU A 69 7.08 -11.06 -1.23
C GLU A 69 6.75 -9.64 -1.71
N GLN A 70 5.52 -9.19 -1.44
CA GLN A 70 5.04 -7.85 -1.78
C GLN A 70 5.72 -6.76 -0.94
N THR A 71 5.98 -5.60 -1.55
CA THR A 71 6.48 -4.41 -0.87
C THR A 71 5.53 -4.03 0.26
N ARG A 72 6.05 -4.07 1.50
CA ARG A 72 5.33 -3.65 2.69
C ARG A 72 5.70 -2.23 3.06
N LEU A 73 4.69 -1.41 3.31
CA LEU A 73 4.86 -0.06 3.83
C LEU A 73 4.62 -0.06 5.35
N SER A 74 5.68 0.23 6.11
CA SER A 74 5.66 0.23 7.57
C SER A 74 5.17 1.58 8.10
N TRP A 75 3.88 1.67 8.39
CA TRP A 75 3.26 2.87 9.00
C TRP A 75 3.15 2.71 10.52
N THR A 76 4.20 3.10 11.23
CA THR A 76 4.29 2.97 12.70
C THR A 76 3.88 4.24 13.44
N THR A 77 4.13 5.41 12.85
CA THR A 77 3.92 6.72 13.48
C THR A 77 3.43 7.76 12.47
N GLY A 78 2.95 8.91 12.97
CA GLY A 78 2.45 9.99 12.12
C GLY A 78 1.12 9.65 11.43
N ASN A 79 0.75 10.43 10.42
CA ASN A 79 -0.45 10.18 9.62
C ASN A 79 -0.13 9.32 8.38
N LEU A 80 -1.15 8.68 7.83
CA LEU A 80 -1.01 7.80 6.66
C LEU A 80 -0.50 8.56 5.42
N ARG A 81 -0.94 9.81 5.24
CA ARG A 81 -0.57 10.64 4.09
C ARG A 81 0.93 10.86 3.99
N ASP A 82 1.57 11.23 5.09
CA ASP A 82 3.01 11.47 5.14
C ASP A 82 3.81 10.18 4.89
N CYS A 83 3.32 9.05 5.41
CA CYS A 83 3.94 7.73 5.20
C CYS A 83 3.92 7.32 3.72
N ILE A 84 2.78 7.51 3.05
CA ILE A 84 2.63 7.27 1.60
C ILE A 84 3.45 8.27 0.79
N ARG A 85 3.43 9.54 1.18
CA ARG A 85 4.21 10.58 0.54
C ARG A 85 5.70 10.23 0.54
N PHE A 86 6.24 9.82 1.68
CA PHE A 86 7.63 9.41 1.80
C PHE A 86 8.01 8.27 0.84
N HIS A 87 7.11 7.31 0.62
CA HIS A 87 7.38 6.17 -0.26
C HIS A 87 7.28 6.52 -1.76
N PHE A 88 6.30 7.33 -2.16
CA PHE A 88 6.09 7.64 -3.59
C PHE A 88 6.79 8.91 -4.07
N GLU A 89 7.14 9.84 -3.18
CA GLU A 89 7.93 11.05 -3.53
C GLU A 89 9.44 10.82 -3.43
N GLU A 90 9.89 9.60 -3.11
CA GLU A 90 11.31 9.27 -3.17
C GLU A 90 11.81 9.60 -4.58
N SER A 91 12.74 10.55 -4.66
CA SER A 91 13.15 11.13 -5.93
C SER A 91 13.74 10.04 -6.79
N GLN A 92 13.02 9.61 -7.83
CA GLN A 92 13.62 8.78 -8.86
C GLN A 92 14.75 9.60 -9.47
N ILE A 93 15.99 9.28 -9.09
CA ILE A 93 17.19 9.77 -9.74
C ILE A 93 17.25 9.07 -11.09
N LEU A 94 16.36 9.48 -12.00
CA LEU A 94 16.52 9.21 -13.41
C LEU A 94 17.72 10.04 -13.81
N SER A 95 18.86 9.37 -14.04
CA SER A 95 19.98 10.03 -14.68
C SER A 95 19.44 10.64 -15.98
N ASP A 96 19.65 11.94 -16.16
CA ASP A 96 19.17 12.77 -17.29
C ASP A 96 19.89 12.41 -18.61
N VAL A 97 20.14 11.12 -18.83
CA VAL A 97 20.55 10.57 -20.09
C VAL A 97 19.26 10.39 -20.85
N GLY A 98 18.94 11.32 -21.75
CA GLY A 98 17.74 11.35 -22.60
C GLY A 98 17.59 10.11 -23.48
N PHE A 99 17.34 8.96 -22.86
CA PHE A 99 17.15 7.68 -23.49
C PHE A 99 15.66 7.54 -23.80
N ARG A 100 15.30 7.81 -25.06
CA ARG A 100 13.98 7.44 -25.57
C ARG A 100 14.00 5.94 -25.82
N LEU A 101 13.18 5.23 -25.06
CA LEU A 101 12.79 3.86 -25.38
C LEU A 101 12.10 3.86 -26.76
N GLU A 102 12.44 2.91 -27.61
CA GLU A 102 11.80 2.75 -28.91
C GLU A 102 10.28 2.50 -28.75
N GLU A 103 9.49 2.82 -29.77
CA GLU A 103 8.03 2.55 -29.77
C GLU A 103 7.72 1.05 -29.62
N SER A 104 8.67 0.20 -29.98
CA SER A 104 8.62 -1.25 -29.78
C SER A 104 8.75 -1.65 -28.31
N PHE A 105 9.16 -0.76 -27.40
CA PHE A 105 9.32 -1.04 -25.97
C PHE A 105 7.97 -1.00 -25.23
N THR A 106 7.07 -1.89 -25.64
CA THR A 106 5.77 -2.08 -25.00
C THR A 106 5.85 -3.17 -23.93
N ALA A 107 4.88 -3.18 -23.01
CA ALA A 107 4.69 -4.25 -22.05
C ALA A 107 4.69 -5.65 -22.70
N ALA A 108 4.05 -5.81 -23.86
CA ALA A 108 4.01 -7.08 -24.59
C ALA A 108 5.37 -7.47 -25.16
N ASN A 109 6.20 -6.49 -25.53
CA ASN A 109 7.50 -6.72 -26.14
C ASN A 109 8.64 -6.78 -25.10
N LEU A 110 8.42 -6.33 -23.86
CA LEU A 110 9.37 -6.46 -22.75
C LEU A 110 9.77 -7.92 -22.50
N GLU A 111 8.82 -8.85 -22.64
CA GLU A 111 9.10 -10.28 -22.55
C GLU A 111 9.97 -10.77 -23.70
N SER A 112 9.68 -10.34 -24.93
CA SER A 112 10.43 -10.78 -26.12
C SER A 112 11.80 -10.11 -26.28
N ILE A 113 11.95 -8.84 -25.85
CA ILE A 113 13.16 -8.03 -26.08
C ILE A 113 14.13 -8.17 -24.90
N ALA A 114 13.62 -8.21 -23.66
CA ALA A 114 14.43 -8.19 -22.46
C ALA A 114 14.33 -9.50 -21.64
N GLY A 115 13.50 -10.47 -22.07
CA GLY A 115 13.21 -11.66 -21.28
C GLY A 115 12.44 -11.35 -20.00
N ILE A 116 11.82 -10.16 -19.90
CA ILE A 116 11.17 -9.69 -18.68
C ILE A 116 9.71 -10.13 -18.68
N ARG A 117 9.35 -11.00 -17.73
CA ARG A 117 7.96 -11.45 -17.57
C ARG A 117 7.12 -10.39 -16.88
N ILE A 118 5.87 -10.24 -17.30
CA ILE A 118 4.92 -9.37 -16.60
C ILE A 118 4.08 -10.22 -15.65
N VAL A 119 4.11 -9.86 -14.37
CA VAL A 119 3.28 -10.51 -13.35
C VAL A 119 2.26 -9.51 -12.80
N PRO A 120 0.98 -9.91 -12.67
CA PRO A 120 -0.02 -9.03 -12.08
C PRO A 120 0.23 -8.84 -10.59
N THR A 121 -0.04 -7.65 -10.07
CA THR A 121 -0.08 -7.38 -8.62
C THR A 121 -1.34 -6.59 -8.24
N ASP A 122 -1.84 -6.83 -7.03
CA ASP A 122 -2.89 -6.06 -6.38
C ASP A 122 -2.34 -5.04 -5.36
N ASN A 123 -1.02 -5.02 -5.15
CA ASN A 123 -0.31 -4.06 -4.33
C ASN A 123 0.28 -2.95 -5.20
N LEU A 124 -0.21 -1.72 -5.05
CA LEU A 124 0.23 -0.57 -5.82
C LEU A 124 1.70 -0.22 -5.58
N ALA A 125 2.23 -0.50 -4.38
CA ALA A 125 3.65 -0.27 -4.06
C ALA A 125 4.59 -1.23 -4.82
N ASP A 126 4.09 -2.32 -5.39
CA ASP A 126 4.87 -3.21 -6.26
C ASP A 126 4.79 -2.82 -7.74
N HIS A 127 4.07 -1.75 -8.09
CA HIS A 127 3.94 -1.37 -9.48
C HIS A 127 5.30 -1.00 -10.07
N LEU A 128 5.65 -1.69 -11.17
CA LEU A 128 6.93 -1.61 -11.87
C LEU A 128 8.14 -2.10 -11.06
N ARG A 129 7.93 -2.81 -9.95
CA ARG A 129 9.01 -3.45 -9.20
C ARG A 129 9.57 -4.63 -10.01
N LEU A 130 10.87 -4.62 -10.24
CA LEU A 130 11.62 -5.75 -10.79
C LEU A 130 11.89 -6.77 -9.67
N MET A 131 11.53 -8.02 -9.91
CA MET A 131 11.74 -9.15 -9.00
C MET A 131 13.02 -9.88 -9.40
N ASP A 132 14.03 -9.81 -8.52
CA ASP A 132 15.40 -10.29 -8.80
C ASP A 132 15.51 -11.79 -9.12
N GLN A 133 14.59 -12.61 -8.60
CA GLN A 133 14.65 -14.07 -8.73
C GLN A 133 14.21 -14.55 -10.12
N ASP A 134 13.32 -13.81 -10.78
CA ASP A 134 12.52 -14.33 -11.89
C ASP A 134 12.58 -13.49 -13.17
N GLY A 135 13.33 -12.37 -13.13
CA GLY A 135 13.34 -11.39 -14.22
C GLY A 135 11.94 -10.87 -14.51
N ALA A 136 11.09 -10.74 -13.48
CA ALA A 136 9.69 -10.37 -13.64
C ALA A 136 9.44 -8.94 -13.16
N VAL A 137 8.56 -8.22 -13.83
CA VAL A 137 8.08 -6.90 -13.40
C VAL A 137 6.63 -7.01 -12.98
N ALA A 138 6.34 -6.51 -11.78
CA ALA A 138 4.98 -6.45 -11.26
C ALA A 138 4.19 -5.29 -11.88
N VAL A 139 2.99 -5.56 -12.38
CA VAL A 139 2.09 -4.55 -12.96
C VAL A 139 0.78 -4.53 -12.19
N PHE A 140 0.40 -3.37 -11.67
CA PHE A 140 -0.82 -3.22 -10.91
C PHE A 140 -2.05 -3.31 -11.84
N CYS A 141 -2.95 -4.26 -11.58
CA CYS A 141 -4.02 -4.58 -12.52
C CYS A 141 -5.35 -3.88 -12.26
N ASN A 142 -5.54 -3.21 -11.11
CA ASN A 142 -6.84 -2.62 -10.76
C ASN A 142 -7.01 -1.23 -11.39
N VAL A 143 -7.16 -1.18 -12.72
CA VAL A 143 -7.28 0.08 -13.50
C VAL A 143 -8.46 0.95 -13.05
N THR A 144 -9.55 0.33 -12.60
CA THR A 144 -10.73 1.05 -12.08
C THR A 144 -10.40 1.85 -10.81
N PHE A 145 -9.50 1.34 -9.96
CA PHE A 145 -9.02 2.03 -8.77
C PHE A 145 -8.20 3.26 -9.14
N LEU A 146 -7.25 3.11 -10.08
CA LEU A 146 -6.42 4.23 -10.55
C LEU A 146 -7.25 5.36 -11.16
N ARG A 147 -8.24 5.02 -12.00
CA ARG A 147 -9.13 6.01 -12.63
C ARG A 147 -9.95 6.83 -11.64
N ARG A 148 -10.21 6.30 -10.44
CA ARG A 148 -10.94 7.03 -9.38
C ARG A 148 -10.05 8.00 -8.60
N HIS A 149 -8.74 7.77 -8.55
CA HIS A 149 -7.78 8.60 -7.81
C HIS A 149 -7.09 9.69 -8.65
N VAL A 150 -7.22 9.64 -9.97
CA VAL A 150 -6.68 10.65 -10.91
C VAL A 150 -7.68 11.79 -11.19
N ARG A 151 -8.91 11.69 -10.65
CA ARG A 151 -9.95 12.74 -10.76
C ARG A 151 -9.95 13.63 -9.54
#